data_AF-A0A3B8YYV6-F1
#
_entry.id   AF-A0A3B8YYV6-F1
#
_cell.length_a   1.000
_cell.length_b   1.000
_cell.length_c   1.000
_cell.angle_alpha   90.00
_cell.angle_beta   90.00
_cell.angle_gamma   90.00
#
_symmetry.space_group_name_H-M   'P 1'
#
loop_
_entity.id
_entity.type
_entity.pdbx_description
1 polymer ?
#
loop_
_entity_poly.entity_id
_entity_poly.type
_entity_poly.pdbx_seq_one_letter_code
_entity_poly.pdbx_strand_id
1 'polypeptide(L)'
;DLSGSLSIPDFPIAGESTQLIWQQGQQGFLINGFDGLLGTPDEVPSAPRETTTAGSFEVPGNTSFQSGISVMSGWACEAESVTIEIDGGAQVVATAYGTERADTEEICGHSATGFGVLWNYNLLGPGQHVAVAKVDGVVLGSSTFWVTEIDGDNDEGNDRDFLRDLSGTFPIDGFPSAEQTTEVSWSTATQNFVVSDVRSSDTPGPTPTPAVEPTPTPTPT
;
A
#
# COMPACT_ATOMS: atom_id res chain seq x y z
N ASP A 1 7.99 4.38 -13.22
CA ASP A 1 7.23 3.92 -12.04
C ASP A 1 6.59 5.12 -11.38
N LEU A 2 5.29 5.04 -11.07
CA LEU A 2 4.60 6.10 -10.33
C LEU A 2 5.03 5.97 -8.88
N SER A 3 5.66 7.01 -8.33
CA SER A 3 6.00 7.12 -6.92
C SER A 3 5.68 8.54 -6.46
N GLY A 4 5.21 8.65 -5.23
CA GLY A 4 4.93 9.92 -4.58
C GLY A 4 5.00 9.70 -3.08
N SER A 5 5.70 10.58 -2.37
CA SER A 5 5.70 10.62 -0.92
C SER A 5 5.20 11.98 -0.43
N LEU A 6 4.33 11.98 0.58
CA LEU A 6 3.86 13.18 1.25
C LEU A 6 4.17 13.06 2.74
N SER A 7 4.74 14.10 3.33
CA SER A 7 4.77 14.28 4.78
C SER A 7 3.56 15.11 5.18
N ILE A 8 2.67 14.51 5.96
CA ILE A 8 1.50 15.16 6.54
C ILE A 8 1.89 15.69 7.92
N PRO A 9 1.95 17.02 8.14
CA PRO A 9 2.21 17.59 9.46
C PRO A 9 0.95 17.59 10.33
N ASP A 10 1.16 17.63 11.65
CA ASP A 10 0.12 17.75 12.69
C ASP A 10 -0.94 16.65 12.63
N PHE A 11 -0.54 15.44 12.22
CA PHE A 11 -1.40 14.26 12.14
C PHE A 11 -0.66 12.98 12.56
N PRO A 12 -1.32 12.06 13.31
CA PRO A 12 -2.67 12.18 13.88
C PRO A 12 -2.71 13.10 15.10
N ILE A 13 -1.55 13.40 15.69
CA ILE A 13 -1.38 14.30 16.83
C ILE A 13 -0.73 15.60 16.35
N ALA A 14 -1.17 16.74 16.90
CA ALA A 14 -0.53 18.02 16.65
C ALA A 14 0.95 17.99 17.06
N GLY A 15 1.84 18.42 16.17
CA GLY A 15 3.29 18.37 16.34
C GLY A 15 3.96 17.11 15.78
N GLU A 16 3.22 16.09 15.33
CA GLU A 16 3.79 14.91 14.66
C GLU A 16 3.72 15.01 13.13
N SER A 17 4.40 14.10 12.42
CA SER A 17 4.34 14.03 10.96
C SER A 17 4.20 12.59 10.49
N THR A 18 3.18 12.33 9.67
CA THR A 18 2.90 11.04 9.02
C THR A 18 3.44 11.03 7.60
N GLN A 19 4.14 9.98 7.18
CA GLN A 19 4.50 9.80 5.78
C GLN A 19 3.47 8.95 5.04
N LEU A 20 2.98 9.43 3.90
CA LEU A 20 2.23 8.65 2.93
C LEU A 20 3.09 8.29 1.72
N ILE A 21 2.96 7.07 1.22
CA ILE A 21 3.58 6.63 -0.03
C ILE A 21 2.53 6.01 -0.95
N TRP A 22 2.66 6.25 -2.25
CA TRP A 22 1.90 5.52 -3.26
C TRP A 22 2.46 4.11 -3.45
N GLN A 23 1.59 3.09 -3.42
CA GLN A 23 1.94 1.73 -3.85
C GLN A 23 1.14 1.27 -5.06
N GLN A 24 1.86 1.14 -6.18
CA GLN A 24 1.28 0.69 -7.45
C GLN A 24 0.64 -0.70 -7.35
N GLY A 25 1.24 -1.63 -6.60
CA GLY A 25 0.69 -2.99 -6.45
C GLY A 25 -0.69 -3.04 -5.80
N GLN A 26 -1.05 -1.99 -5.04
CA GLN A 26 -2.34 -1.88 -4.35
C GLN A 26 -3.20 -0.74 -4.91
N GLN A 27 -2.67 0.04 -5.85
CA GLN A 27 -3.28 1.27 -6.37
C GLN A 27 -3.80 2.19 -5.23
N GLY A 28 -3.03 2.35 -4.16
CA GLY A 28 -3.42 3.10 -2.98
C GLY A 28 -2.27 3.81 -2.28
N PHE A 29 -2.61 4.79 -1.44
CA PHE A 29 -1.67 5.41 -0.49
C PHE A 29 -1.59 4.60 0.79
N LEU A 30 -0.38 4.45 1.31
CA LEU A 30 -0.10 3.73 2.54
C LEU A 30 0.69 4.61 3.48
N ILE A 31 0.50 4.36 4.77
CA ILE A 31 1.23 5.05 5.82
C ILE A 31 2.59 4.36 5.98
N ASN A 32 3.66 5.12 5.79
CA ASN A 32 5.06 4.66 5.79
C ASN A 32 5.81 5.00 7.09
N GLY A 33 5.15 5.64 8.07
CA GLY A 33 5.68 5.87 9.41
C GLY A 33 5.52 7.30 9.91
N PHE A 34 6.00 7.50 11.14
CA PHE A 34 6.15 8.78 11.83
C PHE A 34 7.62 9.14 11.96
N ASP A 35 7.98 10.39 11.66
CA ASP A 35 9.34 10.94 11.80
C ASP A 35 10.48 10.04 11.27
N GLY A 36 10.30 9.47 10.06
CA GLY A 36 11.37 8.77 9.32
C GLY A 36 11.84 7.42 9.88
N LEU A 37 11.07 6.80 10.78
CA LEU A 37 11.50 5.60 11.51
C LEU A 37 11.32 4.24 10.80
N LEU A 38 10.84 4.19 9.56
CA LEU A 38 10.91 2.97 8.75
C LEU A 38 11.86 3.18 7.58
N GLY A 39 13.02 2.53 7.66
CA GLY A 39 14.00 2.50 6.58
C GLY A 39 13.39 1.92 5.31
N THR A 40 13.97 2.30 4.17
CA THR A 40 13.72 1.60 2.89
C THR A 40 13.87 0.10 3.11
N PRO A 41 12.93 -0.74 2.64
CA PRO A 41 13.08 -2.18 2.75
C PRO A 41 14.43 -2.58 2.15
N ASP A 42 15.33 -3.16 2.95
CA ASP A 42 16.48 -3.87 2.39
C ASP A 42 15.91 -4.98 1.48
N GLU A 43 16.52 -5.15 0.31
CA GLU A 43 16.13 -6.16 -0.68
C GLU A 43 16.30 -7.56 -0.07
N VAL A 44 15.25 -8.08 0.56
CA VAL A 44 15.26 -9.43 1.14
C VAL A 44 15.14 -10.43 -0.01
N PRO A 45 16.02 -11.46 -0.08
CA PRO A 45 15.93 -12.46 -1.13
C PRO A 45 14.59 -13.18 -1.07
N SER A 46 13.90 -13.21 -2.20
CA SER A 46 12.65 -13.95 -2.40
C SER A 46 12.79 -15.39 -1.91
N ALA A 47 11.89 -15.82 -1.04
CA ALA A 47 11.81 -17.22 -0.64
C ALA A 47 11.61 -18.12 -1.88
N PRO A 48 12.17 -19.34 -1.92
CA PRO A 48 12.03 -20.23 -3.06
C PRO A 48 10.56 -20.61 -3.28
N ARG A 49 10.12 -20.47 -4.53
CA ARG A 49 8.78 -20.81 -5.01
C ARG A 49 8.67 -22.33 -5.19
N GLU A 50 8.40 -23.05 -4.11
CA GLU A 50 8.02 -24.46 -4.18
C GLU A 50 6.50 -24.50 -4.43
N THR A 51 6.08 -24.62 -5.70
CA THR A 51 4.67 -24.60 -6.10
C THR A 51 4.30 -25.90 -6.81
N THR A 52 3.37 -26.67 -6.24
CA THR A 52 2.58 -27.68 -6.97
C THR A 52 1.12 -27.24 -7.20
N THR A 53 0.67 -26.16 -6.57
CA THR A 53 -0.71 -25.63 -6.69
C THR A 53 -0.71 -24.38 -7.56
N ALA A 54 -1.43 -24.40 -8.69
CA ALA A 54 -1.54 -23.22 -9.56
C ALA A 54 -2.31 -22.09 -8.86
N GLY A 55 -1.66 -20.95 -8.65
CA GLY A 55 -2.23 -19.79 -7.98
C GLY A 55 -1.19 -18.71 -7.64
N SER A 56 -1.65 -17.67 -6.97
CA SER A 56 -0.83 -16.56 -6.49
C SER A 56 -1.36 -16.01 -5.16
N PHE A 57 -0.45 -15.64 -4.26
CA PHE A 57 -0.75 -14.81 -3.10
C PHE A 57 -0.36 -13.37 -3.43
N GLU A 58 -1.32 -12.45 -3.41
CA GLU A 58 -1.17 -11.12 -4.04
C GLU A 58 -1.14 -9.99 -3.01
N VAL A 59 -1.96 -10.09 -1.95
CA VAL A 59 -2.04 -9.07 -0.88
C VAL A 59 -1.91 -9.75 0.49
N PRO A 60 -0.95 -9.35 1.35
CA PRO A 60 0.05 -8.31 1.10
C PRO A 60 1.08 -8.74 0.04
N GLY A 61 1.55 -7.77 -0.75
CA GLY A 61 2.63 -8.00 -1.71
C GLY A 61 3.98 -8.14 -1.00
N ASN A 62 4.95 -8.81 -1.62
CA ASN A 62 6.31 -8.85 -1.07
C ASN A 62 6.91 -7.44 -1.07
N THR A 63 7.61 -7.07 0.01
CA THR A 63 8.15 -5.72 0.24
C THR A 63 7.09 -4.60 0.27
N SER A 64 5.83 -4.96 0.48
CA SER A 64 4.74 -3.98 0.59
C SER A 64 4.66 -3.36 1.98
N PHE A 65 3.95 -2.23 2.07
CA PHE A 65 3.53 -1.63 3.33
C PHE A 65 2.03 -1.90 3.51
N GLN A 66 1.60 -2.05 4.75
CA GLN A 66 0.21 -2.29 5.13
C GLN A 66 -0.14 -1.38 6.31
N SER A 67 -1.36 -0.89 6.32
CA SER A 67 -1.88 -0.06 7.39
C SER A 67 -3.40 -0.13 7.40
N GLY A 68 -4.01 -0.07 8.59
CA GLY A 68 -5.45 -0.08 8.74
C GLY A 68 -6.12 -1.38 8.31
N ILE A 69 -7.31 -1.27 7.73
CA ILE A 69 -8.17 -2.40 7.38
C ILE A 69 -8.18 -2.59 5.87
N SER A 70 -7.75 -3.77 5.41
CA SER A 70 -7.73 -4.16 4.00
C SER A 70 -7.94 -5.66 3.83
N VAL A 71 -8.07 -6.13 2.60
CA VAL A 71 -8.25 -7.55 2.28
C VAL A 71 -6.89 -8.20 2.06
N MET A 72 -6.61 -9.30 2.76
CA MET A 72 -5.56 -10.24 2.33
C MET A 72 -6.14 -11.13 1.23
N SER A 73 -5.48 -11.24 0.07
CA SER A 73 -6.09 -11.87 -1.10
C SER A 73 -5.10 -12.53 -2.06
N GLY A 74 -5.67 -13.35 -2.94
CA GLY A 74 -5.00 -13.95 -4.08
C GLY A 74 -5.96 -14.81 -4.88
N TRP A 75 -5.43 -15.79 -5.59
CA TRP A 75 -6.21 -16.80 -6.29
C TRP A 75 -5.53 -18.16 -6.28
N ALA A 76 -6.33 -19.22 -6.37
CA ALA A 76 -5.89 -20.59 -6.55
C ALA A 76 -6.87 -21.29 -7.51
N CYS A 77 -6.35 -22.10 -8.44
CA CYS A 77 -7.23 -22.77 -9.40
C CYS A 77 -8.21 -23.70 -8.68
N GLU A 78 -7.74 -24.51 -7.73
CA GLU A 78 -8.56 -25.41 -6.94
C GLU A 78 -8.21 -25.24 -5.47
N ALA A 79 -9.21 -25.23 -4.60
CA ALA A 79 -9.03 -25.24 -3.15
C ALA A 79 -10.28 -25.77 -2.44
N GLU A 80 -10.10 -26.64 -1.45
CA GLU A 80 -11.15 -26.91 -0.44
C GLU A 80 -11.08 -25.89 0.70
N SER A 81 -9.87 -25.41 1.00
CA SER A 81 -9.57 -24.46 2.05
C SER A 81 -8.36 -23.60 1.70
N VAL A 82 -8.41 -22.33 2.10
CA VAL A 82 -7.27 -21.44 2.02
C VAL A 82 -7.06 -20.77 3.38
N THR A 83 -5.83 -20.81 3.87
CA THR A 83 -5.42 -20.17 5.12
C THR A 83 -4.22 -19.26 4.90
N ILE A 84 -4.10 -18.24 5.74
CA ILE A 84 -2.93 -17.36 5.79
C ILE A 84 -2.34 -17.47 7.19
N GLU A 85 -1.09 -17.95 7.26
CA GLU A 85 -0.31 -17.98 8.49
C GLU A 85 0.59 -16.74 8.55
N ILE A 86 0.56 -16.04 9.68
CA ILE A 86 1.36 -14.84 9.90
C ILE A 86 2.39 -15.13 11.00
N ASP A 87 3.62 -14.70 10.77
CA ASP A 87 4.77 -14.80 11.69
C ASP A 87 5.00 -16.21 12.25
N GLY A 88 5.07 -17.18 11.34
CA GLY A 88 5.29 -18.59 11.71
C GLY A 88 4.11 -19.25 12.42
N GLY A 89 2.90 -18.72 12.23
CA GLY A 89 1.67 -19.26 12.81
C GLY A 89 1.24 -18.62 14.13
N ALA A 90 1.85 -17.48 14.50
CA ALA A 90 1.36 -16.66 15.61
C ALA A 90 -0.11 -16.23 15.40
N GLN A 91 -0.49 -16.01 14.14
CA GLN A 91 -1.87 -15.88 13.70
C GLN A 91 -2.13 -16.84 12.53
N VAL A 92 -3.30 -17.46 12.51
CA VAL A 92 -3.77 -18.30 11.40
C VAL A 92 -5.18 -17.87 11.04
N VAL A 93 -5.36 -17.39 9.82
CA VAL A 93 -6.59 -16.79 9.34
C VAL A 93 -7.17 -17.63 8.21
N ALA A 94 -8.43 -18.06 8.35
CA ALA A 94 -9.15 -18.70 7.27
C ALA A 94 -9.68 -17.64 6.30
N THR A 95 -9.62 -17.94 5.00
CA THR A 95 -10.16 -17.05 3.96
C THR A 95 -11.43 -17.62 3.35
N ALA A 96 -12.23 -16.75 2.73
CA ALA A 96 -13.25 -17.19 1.79
C ALA A 96 -12.58 -17.52 0.45
N TYR A 97 -13.06 -18.55 -0.25
CA TYR A 97 -12.58 -18.98 -1.57
C TYR A 97 -13.76 -19.11 -2.54
N GLY A 98 -13.49 -18.97 -3.84
CA GLY A 98 -14.46 -19.14 -4.92
C GLY A 98 -15.08 -17.83 -5.42
N THR A 99 -14.48 -16.68 -5.10
CA THR A 99 -14.90 -15.39 -5.67
C THR A 99 -14.43 -15.27 -7.13
N GLU A 100 -15.15 -14.50 -7.95
CA GLU A 100 -14.82 -14.34 -9.36
C GLU A 100 -13.49 -13.63 -9.62
N ARG A 101 -12.71 -14.20 -10.53
CA ARG A 101 -11.44 -13.71 -11.10
C ARG A 101 -11.36 -14.13 -12.55
N ALA A 102 -12.05 -13.39 -13.42
CA ALA A 102 -12.13 -13.68 -14.86
C ALA A 102 -10.76 -13.71 -15.55
N ASP A 103 -9.79 -12.95 -15.04
CA ASP A 103 -8.41 -12.94 -15.51
C ASP A 103 -7.65 -14.26 -15.32
N THR A 104 -8.18 -15.18 -14.50
CA THR A 104 -7.57 -16.50 -14.25
C THR A 104 -8.20 -17.61 -15.08
N GLU A 105 -9.25 -17.35 -15.84
CA GLU A 105 -10.03 -18.37 -16.55
C GLU A 105 -9.20 -19.12 -17.60
N GLU A 106 -8.29 -18.43 -18.30
CA GLU A 106 -7.37 -19.06 -19.25
C GLU A 106 -6.39 -20.03 -18.57
N ILE A 107 -6.06 -19.79 -17.30
CA ILE A 107 -5.09 -20.58 -16.52
C ILE A 107 -5.77 -21.76 -15.82
N CYS A 108 -6.92 -21.52 -15.20
CA CYS A 108 -7.60 -22.47 -14.33
C CYS A 108 -8.78 -23.19 -15.00
N GLY A 109 -9.26 -22.71 -16.15
CA GLY A 109 -10.43 -23.26 -16.83
C GLY A 109 -11.78 -22.84 -16.21
N HIS A 110 -11.77 -22.00 -15.17
CA HIS A 110 -12.93 -21.32 -14.58
C HIS A 110 -12.48 -20.04 -13.88
N SER A 111 -13.42 -19.17 -13.54
CA SER A 111 -13.16 -17.87 -12.90
C SER A 111 -13.37 -17.85 -11.38
N ALA A 112 -14.02 -18.85 -10.80
CA ALA A 112 -14.25 -18.94 -9.35
C ALA A 112 -12.99 -19.38 -8.59
N THR A 113 -11.93 -18.58 -8.64
CA THR A 113 -10.58 -18.93 -8.16
C THR A 113 -10.06 -17.97 -7.10
N GLY A 114 -10.74 -16.84 -6.87
CA GLY A 114 -10.30 -15.83 -5.91
C GLY A 114 -10.46 -16.31 -4.47
N PHE A 115 -9.50 -15.94 -3.62
CA PHE A 115 -9.65 -16.02 -2.17
C PHE A 115 -9.37 -14.68 -1.50
N GLY A 116 -9.98 -14.46 -0.33
CA GLY A 116 -9.64 -13.33 0.50
C GLY A 116 -10.30 -13.29 1.87
N VAL A 117 -9.75 -12.45 2.74
CA VAL A 117 -10.27 -12.17 4.08
C VAL A 117 -10.05 -10.70 4.43
N LEU A 118 -11.09 -10.05 4.97
CA LEU A 118 -10.97 -8.71 5.53
C LEU A 118 -10.14 -8.77 6.82
N TRP A 119 -9.09 -7.98 6.90
CA TRP A 119 -8.14 -8.00 8.00
C TRP A 119 -7.78 -6.60 8.48
N ASN A 120 -7.65 -6.45 9.80
CA ASN A 120 -7.09 -5.25 10.39
C ASN A 120 -5.61 -5.46 10.67
N TYR A 121 -4.75 -4.84 9.87
CA TYR A 121 -3.30 -4.96 9.99
C TYR A 121 -2.76 -4.35 11.28
N ASN A 122 -3.47 -3.42 11.91
CA ASN A 122 -3.08 -2.83 13.18
C ASN A 122 -2.96 -3.89 14.29
N LEU A 123 -3.69 -5.02 14.18
CA LEU A 123 -3.62 -6.14 15.13
C LEU A 123 -2.25 -6.84 15.18
N LEU A 124 -1.39 -6.61 14.19
CA LEU A 124 -0.05 -7.19 14.14
C LEU A 124 1.00 -6.35 14.90
N GLY A 125 0.68 -5.09 15.21
CA GLY A 125 1.65 -4.10 15.67
C GLY A 125 2.56 -3.59 14.53
N PRO A 126 3.39 -2.57 14.79
CA PRO A 126 4.25 -1.98 13.77
C PRO A 126 5.51 -2.81 13.55
N GLY A 127 6.02 -2.82 12.32
CA GLY A 127 7.27 -3.48 11.96
C GLY A 127 7.13 -4.48 10.83
N GLN A 128 8.15 -5.33 10.67
CA GLN A 128 8.19 -6.34 9.61
C GLN A 128 7.42 -7.60 10.03
N HIS A 129 6.62 -8.13 9.12
CA HIS A 129 5.86 -9.37 9.25
C HIS A 129 6.04 -10.28 8.04
N VAL A 130 5.77 -11.57 8.23
CA VAL A 130 5.76 -12.56 7.15
C VAL A 130 4.41 -13.25 7.10
N ALA A 131 3.77 -13.25 5.94
CA ALA A 131 2.55 -14.02 5.68
C ALA A 131 2.82 -15.16 4.71
N VAL A 132 2.21 -16.32 4.97
CA VAL A 132 2.28 -17.53 4.14
C VAL A 132 0.87 -17.98 3.82
N ALA A 133 0.48 -17.93 2.55
CA ALA A 133 -0.78 -18.49 2.09
C ALA A 133 -0.63 -19.99 1.84
N LYS A 134 -1.58 -20.77 2.33
CA LYS A 134 -1.67 -22.22 2.13
C LYS A 134 -3.01 -22.60 1.52
N VAL A 135 -2.97 -23.46 0.51
CA VAL A 135 -4.13 -24.09 -0.11
C VAL A 135 -4.13 -25.55 0.29
N ASP A 136 -5.18 -26.00 0.97
CA ASP A 136 -5.31 -27.38 1.48
C ASP A 136 -4.10 -27.84 2.29
N GLY A 137 -3.54 -26.92 3.07
CA GLY A 137 -2.35 -27.12 3.91
C GLY A 137 -1.01 -27.05 3.17
N VAL A 138 -1.01 -26.94 1.83
CA VAL A 138 0.20 -26.80 1.00
C VAL A 138 0.51 -25.34 0.76
N VAL A 139 1.77 -24.94 0.90
CA VAL A 139 2.20 -23.55 0.66
C VAL A 139 1.93 -23.16 -0.79
N LEU A 140 1.17 -22.08 -0.97
CA LEU A 140 0.95 -21.44 -2.26
C LEU A 140 2.00 -20.36 -2.54
N GLY A 141 2.29 -19.54 -1.52
CA GLY A 141 3.20 -18.42 -1.62
C GLY A 141 3.41 -17.74 -0.27
N SER A 142 4.37 -16.83 -0.23
CA SER A 142 4.70 -16.06 0.97
C SER A 142 5.09 -14.63 0.60
N SER A 143 4.90 -13.72 1.54
CA SER A 143 5.24 -12.31 1.40
C SER A 143 5.82 -11.78 2.71
N THR A 144 6.92 -11.03 2.62
CA THR A 144 7.39 -10.18 3.70
C THR A 144 6.82 -8.77 3.49
N PHE A 145 6.24 -8.18 4.52
CA PHE A 145 5.61 -6.85 4.45
C PHE A 145 5.85 -6.07 5.75
N TRP A 146 5.59 -4.77 5.72
CA TRP A 146 5.75 -3.88 6.86
C TRP A 146 4.40 -3.31 7.26
N VAL A 147 4.09 -3.36 8.55
CA VAL A 147 2.93 -2.69 9.12
C VAL A 147 3.36 -1.37 9.70
N THR A 148 2.62 -0.32 9.35
CA THR A 148 2.69 0.96 10.05
C THR A 148 1.41 1.17 10.84
N GLU A 149 1.55 1.32 12.15
CA GLU A 149 0.46 1.69 13.03
C GLU A 149 0.38 3.21 13.14
N ILE A 150 -0.83 3.77 12.98
CA ILE A 150 -1.14 5.13 13.40
C ILE A 150 -1.56 5.05 14.86
N ASP A 151 -0.83 5.73 15.75
CA ASP A 151 -1.21 5.85 17.15
C ASP A 151 -1.93 7.17 17.35
N GLY A 152 -3.17 7.14 17.85
CA GLY A 152 -3.86 8.36 18.26
C GLY A 152 -3.36 8.84 19.62
N ASP A 153 -3.57 10.11 19.97
CA ASP A 153 -3.28 10.72 21.30
C ASP A 153 -4.16 10.13 22.43
N ASN A 154 -4.76 8.97 22.22
CA ASN A 154 -5.66 8.34 23.15
C ASN A 154 -4.82 7.51 24.14
N ASP A 155 -4.13 8.21 25.04
CA ASP A 155 -3.42 7.67 26.22
C ASP A 155 -4.37 6.96 27.22
N GLU A 156 -5.63 6.74 26.83
CA GLU A 156 -6.64 5.94 27.53
C GLU A 156 -6.77 4.51 26.92
N GLY A 157 -5.64 3.84 26.74
CA GLY A 157 -5.47 2.43 27.08
C GLY A 157 -6.35 1.33 26.45
N ASN A 158 -7.13 1.52 25.37
CA ASN A 158 -7.85 0.39 24.73
C ASN A 158 -8.28 0.55 23.24
N ASP A 159 -8.02 1.67 22.55
CA ASP A 159 -8.56 1.91 21.19
C ASP A 159 -7.46 2.00 20.10
N ARG A 160 -6.30 1.36 20.30
CA ARG A 160 -5.20 1.36 19.31
C ARG A 160 -5.51 0.59 18.02
N ASP A 161 -6.26 -0.50 18.13
CA ASP A 161 -6.57 -1.34 16.97
C ASP A 161 -7.54 -0.64 16.00
N PHE A 162 -8.38 0.28 16.49
CA PHE A 162 -9.36 1.00 15.68
C PHE A 162 -9.59 2.42 16.20
N LEU A 163 -8.98 3.39 15.52
CA LEU A 163 -9.05 4.80 15.87
C LEU A 163 -10.43 5.38 15.54
N ARG A 164 -10.93 6.22 16.43
CA ARG A 164 -12.19 6.96 16.27
C ARG A 164 -11.95 8.45 16.29
N ASP A 165 -12.89 9.19 15.75
CA ASP A 165 -12.96 10.66 15.81
C ASP A 165 -11.75 11.40 15.19
N LEU A 166 -10.91 10.70 14.44
CA LEU A 166 -9.87 11.30 13.61
C LEU A 166 -10.48 11.90 12.34
N SER A 167 -9.88 13.00 11.90
CA SER A 167 -10.17 13.64 10.60
C SER A 167 -8.94 14.39 10.12
N GLY A 168 -8.80 14.51 8.81
CA GLY A 168 -7.68 15.21 8.21
C GLY A 168 -7.76 15.12 6.70
N THR A 169 -7.44 16.23 6.03
CA THR A 169 -7.46 16.34 4.57
C THR A 169 -6.21 17.07 4.13
N PHE A 170 -5.45 16.46 3.23
CA PHE A 170 -4.11 16.93 2.86
C PHE A 170 -3.88 16.85 1.33
N PRO A 171 -3.27 17.88 0.72
CA PRO A 171 -2.90 17.85 -0.68
C PRO A 171 -1.55 17.16 -0.90
N ILE A 172 -1.48 16.35 -1.95
CA ILE A 172 -0.28 15.77 -2.55
C ILE A 172 -0.07 16.46 -3.89
N ASP A 173 0.84 17.42 -3.94
CA ASP A 173 1.20 18.12 -5.17
C ASP A 173 2.05 17.25 -6.09
N GLY A 174 1.84 17.37 -7.40
CA GLY A 174 2.60 16.63 -8.41
C GLY A 174 2.20 15.16 -8.57
N PHE A 175 1.03 14.77 -8.06
CA PHE A 175 0.48 13.42 -8.18
C PHE A 175 -0.95 13.46 -8.79
N PRO A 176 -1.32 12.50 -9.67
CA PRO A 176 -0.48 11.43 -10.22
C PRO A 176 0.51 11.90 -11.30
N SER A 177 0.44 13.17 -11.71
CA SER A 177 1.41 13.81 -12.60
C SER A 177 1.83 15.17 -12.06
N ALA A 178 2.96 15.70 -12.55
CA ALA A 178 3.57 16.94 -12.06
C ALA A 178 2.65 18.17 -12.10
N GLU A 179 1.58 18.15 -12.91
CA GLU A 179 0.63 19.24 -13.09
C GLU A 179 -0.71 19.01 -12.35
N GLN A 180 -0.77 18.00 -11.48
CA GLN A 180 -1.96 17.64 -10.73
C GLN A 180 -1.67 17.68 -9.23
N THR A 181 -2.70 18.04 -8.47
CA THR A 181 -2.74 17.91 -7.01
C THR A 181 -3.81 16.89 -6.68
N THR A 182 -3.45 15.87 -5.91
CA THR A 182 -4.38 14.89 -5.34
C THR A 182 -4.67 15.24 -3.89
N GLU A 183 -5.93 15.32 -3.52
CA GLU A 183 -6.33 15.45 -2.13
C GLU A 183 -6.57 14.06 -1.53
N VAL A 184 -6.02 13.82 -0.35
CA VAL A 184 -6.30 12.63 0.44
C VAL A 184 -7.00 13.01 1.74
N SER A 185 -7.97 12.20 2.16
CA SER A 185 -8.74 12.40 3.38
C SER A 185 -8.73 11.15 4.25
N TRP A 186 -8.67 11.35 5.56
CA TRP A 186 -8.78 10.25 6.53
C TRP A 186 -10.12 9.53 6.41
N SER A 187 -10.07 8.20 6.34
CA SER A 187 -11.23 7.32 6.34
C SER A 187 -11.18 6.38 7.54
N THR A 188 -12.01 6.67 8.55
CA THR A 188 -12.19 5.81 9.74
C THR A 188 -12.64 4.40 9.38
N ALA A 189 -13.40 4.22 8.30
CA ALA A 189 -13.89 2.90 7.89
C ALA A 189 -12.75 1.96 7.45
N THR A 190 -11.70 2.52 6.85
CA THR A 190 -10.54 1.78 6.36
C THR A 190 -9.32 1.96 7.26
N GLN A 191 -9.40 2.80 8.30
CA GLN A 191 -8.28 3.19 9.14
C GLN A 191 -7.07 3.66 8.31
N ASN A 192 -7.34 4.43 7.25
CA ASN A 192 -6.32 4.85 6.28
C ASN A 192 -6.76 6.13 5.54
N PHE A 193 -5.84 6.76 4.79
CA PHE A 193 -6.12 7.87 3.87
C PHE A 193 -6.60 7.37 2.50
N VAL A 194 -7.68 7.97 2.02
CA VAL A 194 -8.24 7.69 0.69
C VAL A 194 -8.19 8.95 -0.17
N VAL A 195 -8.06 8.79 -1.49
CA VAL A 195 -8.15 9.92 -2.43
C VAL A 195 -9.57 10.50 -2.39
N SER A 196 -9.70 11.78 -2.08
CA SER A 196 -10.98 12.51 -2.05
C SER A 196 -11.20 13.39 -3.28
N ASP A 197 -10.12 13.89 -3.90
CA ASP A 197 -10.18 14.72 -5.11
C ASP A 197 -8.89 14.65 -5.92
N VAL A 198 -8.97 14.95 -7.22
CA VAL A 198 -7.81 15.16 -8.09
C VAL A 198 -8.09 16.35 -9.01
N ARG A 199 -7.25 17.38 -8.93
CA ARG A 199 -7.40 18.62 -9.68
C ARG A 199 -6.12 19.03 -10.37
N SER A 200 -6.23 19.80 -11.46
CA SER A 200 -5.06 20.47 -12.03
C SER A 200 -4.47 21.44 -10.99
N SER A 201 -3.16 21.47 -10.89
CA SER A 201 -2.46 22.43 -10.05
C SER A 201 -2.59 23.83 -10.66
N ASP A 202 -2.94 24.84 -9.85
CA ASP A 202 -3.00 26.25 -10.29
C ASP A 202 -1.62 26.89 -10.47
N THR A 203 -0.53 26.10 -10.46
CA THR A 203 0.83 26.60 -10.65
C THR A 203 1.02 27.03 -12.12
N PRO A 204 1.34 28.31 -12.41
CA PRO A 204 1.74 28.69 -13.75
C PRO A 204 2.96 27.86 -14.14
N GLY A 205 2.92 27.21 -15.30
CA GLY A 205 4.08 26.50 -15.84
C GLY A 205 5.32 27.41 -15.83
N PRO A 206 6.55 26.85 -15.75
CA PRO A 206 7.75 27.65 -15.66
C PRO A 206 7.76 28.68 -16.79
N THR A 207 7.85 29.98 -16.43
CA THR A 207 8.05 31.05 -17.41
C THR A 207 9.18 30.61 -18.33
N PRO A 208 8.97 30.50 -19.66
CA PRO A 208 10.04 30.09 -20.55
C PRO A 208 11.21 31.04 -20.35
N THR A 209 12.38 30.49 -20.00
CA THR A 209 13.64 31.24 -19.94
C THR A 209 13.76 32.01 -21.26
N PRO A 210 13.89 33.36 -21.25
CA PRO A 210 14.05 34.11 -22.48
C PRO A 210 15.25 33.54 -23.22
N ALA A 211 15.03 33.13 -24.47
CA ALA A 211 16.09 32.63 -25.32
C ALA A 211 17.22 33.67 -25.36
N VAL A 212 18.42 33.27 -24.96
CA VAL A 212 19.61 34.08 -25.14
C VAL A 212 19.80 34.25 -26.65
N GLU A 213 19.60 35.47 -27.14
CA GLU A 213 19.84 35.84 -28.53
C GLU A 213 21.29 35.47 -28.89
N PRO A 214 21.54 34.72 -29.98
CA PRO A 214 22.89 34.34 -30.34
C PRO A 214 23.71 35.59 -30.68
N THR A 215 24.85 35.76 -30.00
CA THR A 215 25.84 36.81 -30.27
C THR A 215 26.20 36.83 -31.76
N PRO A 216 26.14 37.98 -32.47
CA PRO A 216 26.49 38.04 -33.88
C PRO A 216 27.98 37.74 -34.09
N THR A 217 28.27 36.78 -34.97
CA THR A 217 29.63 36.44 -35.41
C THR A 217 30.30 37.65 -36.07
N PRO A 218 31.52 38.06 -35.67
CA PRO A 218 32.22 39.13 -36.35
C PRO A 218 32.66 38.70 -37.76
N THR A 219 32.37 39.54 -38.76
CA THR A 219 32.81 39.35 -40.14
C THR A 219 34.34 39.51 -40.24
N PRO A 220 35.07 38.56 -40.86
CA PRO A 220 36.50 38.73 -41.10
C PRO A 220 36.76 39.76 -42.20
N THR A 221 37.73 40.64 -41.96
CA THR A 221 38.25 41.66 -42.90
C THR A 221 39.22 41.05 -43.90
#